data_AF-A0A1Q7YTF5-F1
#
_entry.id   AF-A0A1Q7YTF5-F1
#
_cell.length_a   1.000
_cell.length_b   1.000
_cell.length_c   1.000
_cell.angle_alpha   90.00
_cell.angle_beta   90.00
_cell.angle_gamma   90.00
#
_symmetry.space_group_name_H-M   'P 1'
#
loop_
_entity.id
_entity.type
_entity.pdbx_description
1 polymer ?
#
loop_
_entity_poly.entity_id
_entity_poly.type
_entity_poly.pdbx_seq_one_letter_code
_entity_poly.pdbx_strand_id
1 'polypeptide(L)' 'MWVEFKCPLCGKDLDDDKTMANFLVCSDASHGLLRFFTGDGCYFTTDQKVAEDLMKKGKRVHVVDPKEFFGNQTVNLE' A
#
# COMPACT_ATOMS: atom_id res chain seq x y z
N MET A 1 -5.10 3.95 22.13
CA MET A 1 -5.01 2.60 21.56
C MET A 1 -4.09 2.71 20.36
N TRP A 2 -2.88 2.14 20.42
CA TRP A 2 -1.95 2.15 19.29
C TRP A 2 -2.40 1.06 18.32
N VAL A 3 -2.72 1.42 17.08
CA VAL A 3 -3.03 0.44 16.03
C VAL A 3 -1.70 0.06 15.40
N GLU A 4 -1.23 -1.17 15.64
CA GLU A 4 -0.08 -1.71 14.92
C GLU A 4 -0.54 -2.15 13.53
N PHE A 5 0.00 -1.49 12.50
CA PHE A 5 -0.24 -1.88 11.12
C PHE A 5 0.78 -2.95 10.72
N LYS A 6 0.30 -4.18 10.53
CA LYS A 6 1.14 -5.31 10.11
C LYS A 6 0.90 -5.65 8.65
N CYS A 7 1.97 -6.03 7.95
CA CYS A 7 1.91 -6.57 6.61
C CYS A 7 1.09 -7.87 6.62
N PRO A 8 0.01 -7.97 5.84
CA PRO A 8 -0.85 -9.16 5.82
C PRO A 8 -0.20 -10.40 5.19
N LEU A 9 0.95 -10.24 4.53
CA LEU A 9 1.70 -11.32 3.88
C LEU A 9 2.75 -11.94 4.79
N CYS A 10 3.60 -11.15 5.45
CA CYS A 10 4.68 -11.65 6.33
C CYS A 10 4.46 -11.41 7.83
N GLY A 11 3.43 -10.65 8.22
CA GLY A 11 3.13 -10.35 9.62
C GLY A 11 4.08 -9.36 10.30
N LYS A 12 5.12 -8.88 9.61
CA LYS A 12 6.01 -7.82 10.09
C LYS A 12 5.29 -6.47 10.10
N ASP A 13 5.78 -5.54 10.91
CA ASP A 13 5.22 -4.19 10.96
C ASP A 13 5.42 -3.45 9.64
N LEU A 14 4.49 -2.55 9.32
CA LEU A 14 4.61 -1.60 8.22
C LEU A 14 5.25 -0.32 8.77
N ASP A 15 6.29 0.15 8.07
CA ASP A 15 7.02 1.36 8.44
C ASP A 15 6.41 2.59 7.76
N ASP A 16 6.60 3.79 8.31
CA ASP A 16 6.21 5.03 7.63
C ASP A 16 6.95 5.18 6.29
N ASP A 17 6.18 5.40 5.21
CA ASP A 17 6.78 5.72 3.91
C ASP A 17 7.26 7.17 3.91
N LYS A 18 8.57 7.35 4.10
CA LYS A 18 9.22 8.68 4.12
C LYS A 18 9.12 9.43 2.78
N THR A 19 8.63 8.80 1.71
CA THR A 19 8.51 9.39 0.38
C THR A 19 7.09 9.84 0.04
N MET A 20 6.07 9.42 0.80
CA MET A 20 4.67 9.74 0.53
C MET A 20 3.86 9.88 1.84
N ALA A 21 3.11 10.98 1.98
CA ALA A 21 2.27 11.19 3.15
C ALA A 21 1.14 10.16 3.24
N ASN A 22 0.78 9.76 4.47
CA ASN A 22 -0.31 8.81 4.77
C ASN A 22 -0.11 7.39 4.20
N PHE A 23 1.12 7.03 3.86
CA PHE A 23 1.46 5.68 3.43
C PHE A 23 2.36 4.98 4.45
N LEU A 24 2.06 3.71 4.67
CA LEU A 24 2.97 2.77 5.32
C LEU A 24 3.51 1.79 4.29
N VAL A 25 4.71 1.28 4.46
CA VAL A 25 5.39 0.42 3.49
C VAL A 25 5.92 -0.86 4.13
N CYS A 26 5.86 -1.96 3.40
CA CYS A 26 6.51 -3.20 3.80
C CYS A 26 7.98 -3.20 3.35
N SER A 27 8.90 -3.39 4.31
CA SER A 27 10.34 -3.43 4.05
C SER A 27 10.85 -4.78 3.51
N ASP A 28 9.96 -5.76 3.30
CA ASP A 28 10.33 -7.08 2.79
C ASP A 28 10.41 -7.10 1.25
N ALA A 29 11.62 -7.17 0.71
CA ALA A 29 11.87 -7.13 -0.72
C ALA A 29 11.15 -8.26 -1.50
N SER A 30 10.79 -9.37 -0.85
CA SER A 30 10.03 -10.45 -1.50
C SER A 30 8.59 -10.08 -1.86
N HIS A 31 8.06 -8.99 -1.28
CA HIS A 31 6.74 -8.43 -1.62
C HIS A 31 6.82 -7.27 -2.61
N GLY A 32 8.02 -7.00 -3.15
CA GLY A 32 8.25 -5.85 -4.00
C GLY A 32 7.81 -4.54 -3.34
N LEU A 33 7.20 -3.66 -4.13
CA LEU A 33 6.58 -2.47 -3.60
C LEU A 33 5.19 -2.80 -3.04
N LEU A 34 5.05 -2.78 -1.71
CA LEU A 34 3.78 -2.95 -1.02
C LEU A 34 3.54 -1.79 -0.06
N ARG A 35 2.56 -0.95 -0.37
CA ARG A 35 2.18 0.21 0.41
C ARG A 35 0.75 0.08 0.92
N PHE A 36 0.48 0.63 2.10
CA PHE A 36 -0.83 0.73 2.71
C PHE A 36 -1.20 2.20 2.89
N PHE A 37 -2.32 2.62 2.31
CA PHE A 37 -2.82 3.98 2.45
C PHE A 37 -3.71 4.08 3.69
N THR A 38 -3.30 4.90 4.66
CA THR A 38 -4.05 5.05 5.93
C THR A 38 -5.33 5.86 5.77
N GLY A 39 -5.47 6.61 4.68
CA GLY A 39 -6.66 7.45 4.43
C GLY A 39 -7.91 6.67 4.09
N ASP A 40 -7.80 5.58 3.33
CA ASP A 40 -8.94 4.75 2.92
C ASP A 40 -8.82 3.28 3.31
N GLY A 41 -7.64 2.81 3.74
CA GLY A 41 -7.37 1.43 4.11
C GLY A 41 -7.13 0.47 2.93
N CYS A 42 -6.69 0.96 1.77
CA CYS A 42 -6.33 0.18 0.60
C CYS A 42 -4.82 -0.11 0.53
N TYR A 43 -4.47 -1.22 -0.10
CA TYR A 43 -3.10 -1.58 -0.43
C TYR A 43 -2.77 -1.21 -1.88
N PHE A 44 -1.54 -0.81 -2.12
CA PHE A 44 -1.01 -0.50 -3.44
C PHE A 44 0.23 -1.35 -3.68
N THR A 45 0.28 -1.99 -4.85
CA THR A 45 1.44 -2.76 -5.28
C THR A 45 1.56 -2.74 -6.80
N THR A 46 2.76 -2.91 -7.31
CA THR A 46 3.01 -3.13 -8.74
C THR A 46 3.17 -4.61 -9.10
N ASP A 47 3.08 -5.51 -8.11
CA ASP A 47 3.21 -6.94 -8.28
C ASP A 47 1.83 -7.64 -8.28
N GLN A 48 1.48 -8.26 -9.41
CA GLN A 48 0.20 -8.93 -9.61
C GLN A 48 -0.01 -10.11 -8.64
N LYS A 49 1.04 -10.87 -8.33
CA LYS A 49 0.95 -12.03 -7.43
C LYS A 49 0.71 -11.58 -6.00
N VAL A 50 1.43 -10.53 -5.56
CA VAL A 50 1.20 -9.89 -4.26
C VAL A 50 -0.24 -9.39 -4.15
N ALA A 51 -0.77 -8.78 -5.21
CA ALA A 51 -2.14 -8.31 -5.24
C ALA A 51 -3.17 -9.45 -5.08
N GLU A 52 -2.98 -10.56 -5.80
CA GLU A 52 -3.85 -11.74 -5.68
C GLU A 52 -3.83 -12.32 -4.26
N ASP A 53 -2.66 -12.41 -3.63
CA ASP A 53 -2.51 -12.95 -2.27
C ASP A 53 -3.16 -12.04 -1.21
N LEU A 54 -3.11 -10.72 -1.43
CA LEU A 54 -3.83 -9.74 -0.61
C LEU A 54 -5.35 -9.84 -0.79
N MET A 55 -5.83 -10.00 -2.02
CA MET A 55 -7.26 -10.18 -2.32
C MET A 55 -7.81 -11.46 -1.69
N LYS A 56 -7.08 -12.59 -1.74
CA LYS A 56 -7.43 -13.84 -1.05
C LYS A 56 -7.58 -13.66 0.47
N LYS A 57 -6.88 -12.68 1.05
CA LYS A 57 -6.96 -12.29 2.47
C LYS A 57 -8.02 -11.22 2.74
N GLY A 58 -8.88 -10.90 1.76
CA GLY A 58 -9.97 -9.94 1.88
C GLY A 58 -9.52 -8.47 1.94
N LYS A 59 -8.33 -8.16 1.41
CA LYS A 59 -7.82 -6.77 1.37
C LYS A 59 -8.25 -6.09 0.08
N ARG A 60 -8.50 -4.77 0.15
CA ARG A 60 -8.68 -3.91 -1.03
C ARG A 60 -7.31 -3.56 -1.59
N VAL A 61 -7.12 -3.75 -2.88
CA VAL A 61 -5.82 -3.63 -3.53
C VAL A 61 -5.95 -2.89 -4.85
N HIS A 62 -5.02 -1.95 -5.10
CA HIS A 62 -4.80 -1.34 -6.40
C HIS A 62 -3.46 -1.83 -6.97
N VAL A 63 -3.49 -2.35 -8.19
CA VAL A 63 -2.29 -2.81 -8.90
C VAL A 63 -1.71 -1.67 -9.73
N VAL A 64 -1.13 -0.68 -9.05
CA VAL A 64 -0.60 0.57 -9.65
C VAL A 64 0.43 1.17 -8.70
N ASP A 65 1.42 1.90 -9.21
CA ASP A 65 2.27 2.73 -8.35
C ASP A 65 1.42 3.88 -7.78
N PRO A 66 1.32 4.04 -6.44
CA PRO A 66 0.56 5.13 -5.88
C PRO A 66 1.09 6.51 -6.29
N LYS A 67 2.38 6.65 -6.67
CA LYS A 67 2.89 7.90 -7.25
C LYS A 67 2.24 8.25 -8.58
N GLU A 68 1.96 7.26 -9.42
CA GLU A 68 1.26 7.47 -10.69
C GLU A 68 -0.24 7.72 -10.44
N PHE A 69 -0.83 6.99 -9.50
CA PHE A 69 -2.24 7.12 -9.15
C PHE A 69 -2.59 8.52 -8.61
N PHE A 70 -1.81 9.01 -7.64
CA PHE A 70 -2.01 10.34 -7.04
C PHE A 70 -1.35 11.46 -7.84
N GLY A 71 -0.26 11.17 -8.57
CA GLY A 71 0.39 12.14 -9.46
C GLY A 71 -0.47 12.56 -10.65
N ASN A 72 -1.41 11.72 -11.08
CA ASN A 72 -2.39 12.09 -12.11
C ASN A 72 -3.63 12.81 -11.56
N GLN A 73 -3.79 12.95 -10.23
CA GLN A 73 -4.91 13.68 -9.63
C GLN A 73 -4.66 15.20 -9.52
N THR A 74 -3.49 15.71 -9.92
CA THR A 74 -3.22 17.17 -9.98
C THR A 74 -3.86 17.89 -11.17
N VAL A 75 -4.80 17.28 -11.88
CA VAL A 75 -5.61 17.95 -12.91
C VAL A 75 -7.09 17.89 -12.53
N ASN A 76 -7.65 19.08 -12.28
CA ASN A 76 -9.06 19.38 -12.01
C ASN A 76 -9.57 19.14 -10.59
N LEU A 77 -9.01 19.92 -9.65
CA LEU A 77 -9.83 20.53 -8.60
C LEU A 77 -9.82 22.04 -8.84
N GLU A 78 -10.56 22.48 -9.87
CA GLU A 78 -11.08 23.85 -9.98
C GLU A 78 -12.58 23.82 -9.67
#